data_AF-A0A183EDE6-F1
#
_entry.id   AF-A0A183EDE6-F1
#
_cell.length_a   1.000
_cell.length_b   1.000
_cell.length_c   1.000
_cell.angle_alpha   90.00
_cell.angle_beta   90.00
_cell.angle_gamma   90.00
#
_symmetry.space_group_name_H-M   'P 1'
#
loop_
_entity.id
_entity.type
_entity.pdbx_description
1 polymer ?
#
loop_
_entity_poly.entity_id
_entity_poly.type
_entity_poly.pdbx_seq_one_letter_code
_entity_poly.pdbx_strand_id
1 'polypeptide(L)'
;MNAAVRSALQDALKQSAASSSTTDTSVFAPAIAVAICHICRFKNEVDNGEGRILLVNIGSDLIGEHNILMNIFFAAHKHNIIIDIANTGEAAPILQQASDITGGTYFNVQNPRQLLQYTTVSIANVTYGFLRSPSLTLLNA
;
A
#
# COMPACT_ATOMS: atom_id res chain seq x y z
N MET A 1 -14.07 7.99 -11.78
CA MET A 1 -12.59 8.11 -11.77
C MET A 1 -12.24 9.50 -12.28
N ASN A 2 -11.52 10.31 -11.52
CA ASN A 2 -11.17 11.68 -11.91
C ASN A 2 -10.29 11.65 -13.18
N ALA A 3 -10.58 12.47 -14.19
CA ALA A 3 -9.87 12.49 -15.46
C ALA A 3 -8.36 12.77 -15.26
N ALA A 4 -8.02 13.60 -14.27
CA ALA A 4 -6.64 13.91 -13.91
C ALA A 4 -5.86 12.66 -13.45
N VAL A 5 -6.47 11.82 -12.60
CA VAL A 5 -5.84 10.59 -12.10
C VAL A 5 -5.61 9.60 -13.24
N ARG A 6 -6.56 9.49 -14.16
CA ARG A 6 -6.42 8.61 -15.32
C ARG A 6 -5.28 9.05 -16.23
N SER A 7 -5.16 10.35 -16.51
CA SER A 7 -4.07 10.89 -17.33
C SER A 7 -2.71 10.65 -16.65
N ALA A 8 -2.58 11.00 -15.38
CA ALA A 8 -1.33 10.83 -14.64
C ALA A 8 -0.87 9.36 -14.61
N LEU A 9 -1.79 8.41 -14.40
CA LEU A 9 -1.50 6.98 -14.47
C LEU A 9 -1.07 6.54 -15.88
N GLN A 10 -1.77 7.00 -16.92
CA GLN A 10 -1.41 6.69 -18.30
C GLN A 10 -0.02 7.24 -18.65
N ASP A 11 0.30 8.44 -18.19
CA ASP A 11 1.59 9.08 -18.46
C ASP A 11 2.74 8.40 -17.70
N ALA A 12 2.51 8.04 -16.43
CA ALA A 12 3.47 7.25 -15.65
C ALA A 12 3.74 5.87 -16.29
N LEU A 13 2.69 5.15 -16.71
CA LEU A 13 2.84 3.85 -17.38
C LEU A 13 3.57 3.96 -18.73
N LYS A 14 3.31 5.02 -19.50
CA LYS A 14 4.05 5.29 -20.75
C LYS A 14 5.52 5.58 -20.48
N GLN A 15 5.83 6.34 -19.43
CA GLN A 15 7.22 6.61 -19.03
C GLN A 15 7.94 5.33 -18.61
N SER A 16 7.30 4.48 -17.78
CA SER A 16 7.85 3.19 -17.37
C SER A 16 8.04 2.21 -18.54
N ALA A 17 7.18 2.26 -19.56
CA ALA A 17 7.34 1.45 -20.77
C ALA A 17 8.45 1.96 -21.70
N ALA A 18 8.77 3.26 -21.64
CA ALA A 18 9.82 3.88 -22.45
C ALA A 18 11.22 3.74 -21.83
N SER A 19 11.32 3.55 -20.51
CA SER A 19 12.57 3.25 -19.81
C SER A 19 13.03 1.82 -20.10
N SER A 20 14.15 1.68 -20.82
CA SER A 20 14.76 0.39 -21.21
C SER A 20 15.74 -0.18 -20.16
N SER A 21 15.95 0.50 -19.03
CA SER A 21 16.82 0.08 -17.94
C SER A 21 16.04 -0.70 -16.88
N THR A 22 16.36 -1.99 -16.72
CA THR A 22 15.80 -2.89 -15.68
C THR A 22 16.34 -2.61 -14.26
N THR A 23 17.03 -1.50 -14.04
CA THR A 23 17.74 -1.18 -12.78
C THR A 23 17.00 -0.20 -11.88
N ASP A 24 15.90 0.39 -12.33
CA ASP A 24 15.14 1.32 -11.51
C ASP A 24 14.27 0.52 -10.53
N THR A 25 14.80 0.33 -9.33
CA THR A 25 14.05 -0.24 -8.22
C THR A 25 12.90 0.71 -7.87
N SER A 26 11.73 0.16 -7.59
CA SER A 26 10.59 0.96 -7.16
C SER A 26 10.93 1.69 -5.86
N VAL A 27 10.66 2.99 -5.82
CA VAL A 27 10.99 3.84 -4.68
C VAL A 27 9.77 3.92 -3.75
N PHE A 28 9.63 2.96 -2.83
CA PHE A 28 8.49 2.91 -1.90
C PHE A 28 8.65 3.91 -0.77
N ALA A 29 9.86 4.05 -0.24
CA ALA A 29 10.13 4.92 0.90
C ALA A 29 9.65 6.38 0.70
N PRO A 30 10.01 7.11 -0.37
CA PRO A 30 9.57 8.49 -0.54
C PRO A 30 8.06 8.59 -0.79
N ALA A 31 7.46 7.63 -1.51
CA ALA A 31 6.02 7.63 -1.77
C ALA A 31 5.21 7.51 -0.47
N ILE A 32 5.61 6.58 0.41
CA ILE A 32 4.95 6.37 1.71
C ILE A 32 5.18 7.57 2.63
N ALA A 33 6.41 8.12 2.66
CA ALA A 33 6.71 9.30 3.46
C ALA A 33 5.83 10.51 3.06
N VAL A 34 5.68 10.77 1.76
CA VAL A 34 4.80 11.83 1.25
C VAL A 34 3.35 11.58 1.61
N ALA A 35 2.87 10.34 1.49
CA ALA A 35 1.51 9.97 1.90
C ALA A 35 1.26 10.21 3.40
N ILE A 36 2.20 9.82 4.26
CA ILE A 36 2.13 10.08 5.71
C ILE A 36 2.08 11.58 5.98
N CYS A 37 2.93 12.38 5.34
CA CYS A 37 2.93 13.84 5.51
C CYS A 37 1.58 14.46 5.13
N HIS A 38 0.98 14.03 4.02
CA HIS A 38 -0.34 14.51 3.60
C HIS A 38 -1.44 14.10 4.58
N ILE A 39 -1.42 12.86 5.07
CA ILE A 39 -2.37 12.38 6.08
C ILE A 39 -2.19 13.17 7.37
N CYS A 40 -0.97 13.34 7.88
CA CYS A 40 -0.71 14.11 9.10
C CYS A 40 -1.19 15.56 8.96
N ARG A 41 -1.00 16.18 7.78
CA ARG A 41 -1.54 17.52 7.52
C ARG A 41 -3.06 17.53 7.60
N PHE A 42 -3.72 16.59 6.94
CA PHE A 42 -5.18 16.44 6.98
C PHE A 42 -5.72 16.21 8.40
N LYS A 43 -5.05 15.35 9.20
CA LYS A 43 -5.40 15.07 10.59
C LYS A 43 -5.29 16.30 11.51
N ASN A 44 -4.43 17.26 11.16
CA ASN A 44 -4.31 18.51 11.90
C ASN A 44 -5.39 19.54 11.48
N GLU A 45 -5.94 19.42 10.27
CA GLU A 45 -6.97 20.32 9.76
C GLU A 45 -8.40 19.85 10.12
N VAL A 46 -8.59 18.53 10.33
CA VAL A 46 -9.89 17.90 10.57
C VAL A 46 -9.90 17.19 11.93
N ASP A 47 -10.82 17.60 12.82
CA ASP A 47 -11.04 16.91 14.09
C ASP A 47 -11.45 15.44 13.86
N ASN A 48 -10.79 14.54 14.59
CA ASN A 48 -10.95 13.09 14.46
C ASN A 48 -10.65 12.54 13.05
N GLY A 49 -9.77 13.21 12.30
CA GLY A 49 -9.27 12.71 11.02
C GLY A 49 -8.54 11.37 11.17
N GLU A 50 -9.01 10.35 10.45
CA GLU A 50 -8.33 9.06 10.34
C GLU A 50 -7.64 8.94 8.98
N GLY A 51 -6.53 8.20 8.96
CA GLY A 51 -5.72 8.02 7.76
C GLY A 51 -5.36 6.56 7.56
N ARG A 52 -5.49 6.10 6.31
CA ARG A 52 -5.10 4.75 5.89
C ARG A 52 -4.43 4.83 4.53
N ILE A 53 -3.39 4.02 4.36
CA ILE A 53 -2.64 3.89 3.11
C ILE A 53 -2.89 2.48 2.57
N LEU A 54 -3.27 2.37 1.29
CA LEU A 54 -3.28 1.10 0.56
C LEU A 54 -2.05 1.05 -0.34
N LEU A 55 -1.17 0.09 -0.09
CA LEU A 55 0.04 -0.13 -0.84
C LEU A 55 -0.15 -1.30 -1.81
N VAL A 56 0.07 -1.07 -3.10
CA VAL A 56 -0.01 -2.12 -4.12
C VAL A 56 1.39 -2.42 -4.64
N ASN A 57 1.90 -3.62 -4.33
CA ASN A 57 3.20 -4.09 -4.82
C ASN A 57 3.01 -5.04 -6.00
N ILE A 58 3.74 -4.81 -7.10
CA ILE A 58 3.62 -5.58 -8.34
C ILE A 58 4.86 -6.45 -8.64
N GLY A 59 5.98 -6.29 -7.93
CA GLY A 59 7.13 -7.19 -8.12
C GLY A 59 8.50 -6.57 -7.90
N SER A 60 8.64 -5.70 -6.92
CA SER A 60 9.92 -5.05 -6.62
C SER A 60 10.71 -5.74 -5.53
N ASP A 61 12.04 -5.77 -5.69
CA ASP A 61 12.96 -6.01 -4.59
C ASP A 61 13.06 -4.78 -3.67
N LEU A 62 12.77 -4.98 -2.39
CA LEU A 62 12.75 -3.95 -1.34
C LEU A 62 13.98 -4.02 -0.42
N ILE A 63 14.94 -4.90 -0.72
CA ILE A 63 16.12 -5.13 0.13
C ILE A 63 16.93 -3.82 0.30
N GLY A 64 17.08 -3.03 -0.77
CA GLY A 64 17.82 -1.77 -0.74
C GLY A 64 17.21 -0.68 0.15
N GLU A 65 15.88 -0.69 0.34
CA GLU A 65 15.16 0.31 1.14
C GLU A 65 14.78 -0.20 2.53
N HIS A 66 15.17 -1.42 2.91
CA HIS A 66 14.68 -2.13 4.09
C HIS A 66 14.73 -1.27 5.37
N ASN A 67 15.90 -0.72 5.67
CA ASN A 67 16.11 0.09 6.89
C ASN A 67 15.24 1.35 6.91
N ILE A 68 15.11 2.01 5.75
CA ILE A 68 14.36 3.26 5.62
C ILE A 68 12.86 2.97 5.75
N LEU A 69 12.38 1.92 5.09
CA LEU A 69 10.99 1.49 5.15
C LEU A 69 10.56 1.10 6.56
N MET A 70 11.39 0.39 7.31
CA MET A 70 11.09 0.06 8.71
C MET A 70 10.89 1.31 9.57
N ASN A 71 11.75 2.32 9.43
CA ASN A 71 11.57 3.60 10.13
C ASN A 71 10.27 4.30 9.72
N ILE A 72 9.90 4.24 8.44
CA ILE A 72 8.65 4.79 7.92
C ILE A 72 7.43 4.06 8.49
N PHE A 73 7.46 2.73 8.60
CA PHE A 73 6.37 1.95 9.19
C PHE A 73 6.19 2.26 10.68
N PHE A 74 7.28 2.43 11.43
CA PHE A 74 7.21 2.88 12.81
C PHE A 74 6.67 4.30 12.94
N ALA A 75 7.03 5.20 12.02
CA ALA A 75 6.45 6.54 11.98
C ALA A 75 4.95 6.49 11.69
N ALA A 76 4.51 5.68 10.72
CA ALA A 76 3.09 5.48 10.42
C ALA A 76 2.32 4.96 11.64
N HIS A 77 2.86 3.94 12.33
CA HIS A 77 2.28 3.41 13.56
C HIS A 77 2.16 4.48 14.65
N LYS A 78 3.24 5.25 14.90
CA LYS A 78 3.24 6.35 15.88
C LYS A 78 2.17 7.41 15.59
N HIS A 79 1.89 7.64 14.31
CA HIS A 79 0.86 8.59 13.87
C HIS A 79 -0.55 7.96 13.76
N ASN A 80 -0.75 6.71 14.19
CA ASN A 80 -2.01 5.98 14.04
C ASN A 80 -2.49 5.96 12.59
N ILE A 81 -1.58 5.64 11.66
CA ILE A 81 -1.88 5.48 10.23
C ILE A 81 -1.73 3.99 9.89
N ILE A 82 -2.81 3.41 9.39
CA ILE A 82 -2.87 1.98 9.05
C ILE A 82 -2.39 1.80 7.60
N ILE A 83 -1.55 0.79 7.36
CA ILE A 83 -1.07 0.45 6.02
C ILE A 83 -1.60 -0.93 5.61
N ASP A 84 -2.55 -0.95 4.67
CA ASP A 84 -2.99 -2.17 4.00
C ASP A 84 -2.11 -2.44 2.78
N ILE A 85 -1.91 -3.72 2.47
CA ILE A 85 -0.95 -4.14 1.45
C ILE A 85 -1.61 -5.17 0.54
N ALA A 86 -1.54 -4.92 -0.76
CA ALA A 86 -1.90 -5.86 -1.81
C ALA A 86 -0.64 -6.20 -2.61
N ASN A 87 -0.13 -7.42 -2.42
CA ASN A 87 1.06 -7.91 -3.09
C ASN A 87 0.67 -8.84 -4.24
N THR A 88 0.94 -8.47 -5.50
CA THR A 88 0.66 -9.32 -6.68
C THR A 88 1.89 -9.98 -7.29
N GLY A 89 3.07 -9.78 -6.69
CA GLY A 89 4.36 -10.33 -7.14
C GLY A 89 4.96 -11.33 -6.16
N GLU A 90 6.29 -11.41 -6.15
CA GLU A 90 7.02 -12.27 -5.21
C GLU A 90 6.73 -11.92 -3.74
N ALA A 91 6.94 -12.89 -2.86
CA ALA A 91 6.76 -12.69 -1.44
C ALA A 91 7.69 -11.58 -0.94
N ALA A 92 7.11 -10.56 -0.31
CA ALA A 92 7.84 -9.44 0.28
C ALA A 92 7.63 -9.42 1.80
N PRO A 93 8.49 -10.12 2.59
CA PRO A 93 8.31 -10.24 4.04
C PRO A 93 8.33 -8.90 4.77
N ILE A 94 9.08 -7.93 4.26
CA ILE A 94 9.10 -6.57 4.81
C ILE A 94 7.73 -5.89 4.71
N LEU A 95 6.99 -6.11 3.63
CA LEU A 95 5.65 -5.55 3.49
C LEU A 95 4.70 -6.22 4.47
N GLN A 96 4.79 -7.54 4.66
CA GLN A 96 3.99 -8.21 5.68
C GLN A 96 4.26 -7.63 7.09
N GLN A 97 5.53 -7.36 7.43
CA GLN A 97 5.88 -6.68 8.68
C GLN A 97 5.26 -5.27 8.78
N ALA A 98 5.16 -4.53 7.67
CA ALA A 98 4.53 -3.21 7.66
C ALA A 98 3.05 -3.27 8.06
N SER A 99 2.30 -4.24 7.54
CA SER A 99 0.90 -4.46 7.96
C SER A 99 0.82 -4.90 9.42
N ASP A 100 1.73 -5.76 9.90
CA ASP A 100 1.73 -6.21 11.29
C ASP A 100 2.05 -5.08 12.28
N ILE A 101 3.03 -4.23 11.97
CA ILE A 101 3.43 -3.06 12.77
C ILE A 101 2.30 -2.03 12.82
N THR A 102 1.66 -1.74 11.68
CA THR A 102 0.64 -0.69 11.60
C THR A 102 -0.78 -1.19 11.92
N GLY A 103 -0.96 -2.49 12.13
CA GLY A 103 -2.28 -3.10 12.35
C GLY A 103 -3.16 -3.17 11.09
N GLY A 104 -2.55 -3.11 9.91
CA GLY A 104 -3.23 -3.23 8.61
C GLY A 104 -3.43 -4.68 8.18
N THR A 105 -3.90 -4.84 6.94
CA THR A 105 -4.17 -6.15 6.34
C THR A 105 -3.22 -6.43 5.18
N TYR A 106 -2.66 -7.63 5.15
CA TYR A 106 -1.86 -8.12 4.04
C TYR A 106 -2.67 -9.05 3.14
N PHE A 107 -2.70 -8.74 1.85
CA PHE A 107 -3.34 -9.55 0.81
C PHE A 107 -2.28 -10.03 -0.18
N ASN A 108 -2.19 -11.36 -0.34
CA ASN A 108 -1.42 -11.95 -1.42
C ASN A 108 -2.34 -12.19 -2.63
N VAL A 109 -2.15 -11.42 -3.68
CA VAL A 109 -2.99 -11.35 -4.87
C VAL A 109 -2.41 -12.26 -5.95
N GLN A 110 -2.92 -13.48 -6.07
CA GLN A 110 -2.48 -14.38 -7.15
C GLN A 110 -3.06 -14.02 -8.51
N ASN A 111 -4.27 -13.45 -8.52
CA ASN A 111 -4.94 -13.04 -9.75
C ASN A 111 -5.16 -11.52 -9.74
N PRO A 112 -4.57 -10.75 -10.68
CA PRO A 112 -4.72 -9.30 -10.72
C PRO A 112 -6.18 -8.85 -10.92
N ARG A 113 -7.04 -9.70 -11.47
CA ARG A 113 -8.50 -9.46 -11.54
C ARG A 113 -9.16 -9.33 -10.17
N GLN A 114 -8.59 -9.93 -9.13
CA GLN A 114 -9.08 -9.84 -7.75
C GLN A 114 -8.67 -8.52 -7.07
N LEU A 115 -7.78 -7.71 -7.68
CA LEU A 115 -7.34 -6.44 -7.09
C LEU A 115 -8.52 -5.52 -6.75
N LEU A 116 -9.54 -5.46 -7.62
CA LEU A 116 -10.75 -4.70 -7.36
C LEU A 116 -11.48 -5.18 -6.10
N GLN A 117 -11.60 -6.50 -5.94
CA GLN A 117 -12.23 -7.10 -4.76
C GLN A 117 -11.45 -6.75 -3.48
N TYR A 118 -10.11 -6.82 -3.52
CA TYR A 118 -9.27 -6.43 -2.40
C TYR A 118 -9.39 -4.94 -2.04
N THR A 119 -9.41 -4.05 -3.04
CA THR A 119 -9.64 -2.63 -2.80
C THR A 119 -11.00 -2.39 -2.16
N THR A 120 -12.06 -3.07 -2.61
CA THR A 120 -13.38 -2.99 -1.98
C THR A 120 -13.35 -3.47 -0.53
N VAL A 121 -12.66 -4.57 -0.23
CA VAL A 121 -12.54 -5.10 1.15
C VAL A 121 -11.73 -4.17 2.05
N SER A 122 -10.59 -3.66 1.57
CA SER A 122 -9.77 -2.69 2.33
C SER A 122 -10.57 -1.43 2.65
N ILE A 123 -11.36 -0.90 1.70
CA ILE A 123 -12.28 0.22 1.94
C ILE A 123 -13.39 -0.17 2.92
N ALA A 124 -13.99 -1.35 2.79
CA ALA A 124 -15.04 -1.81 3.71
C ALA A 124 -14.52 -1.95 5.16
N ASN A 125 -13.25 -2.35 5.33
CA ASN A 125 -12.59 -2.39 6.64
C ASN A 125 -12.48 -1.00 7.30
N VAL A 126 -12.39 0.08 6.52
CA VAL A 126 -12.46 1.46 7.04
C VAL A 126 -13.83 1.74 7.64
N THR A 127 -14.91 1.28 7.00
CA THR A 127 -16.27 1.60 7.42
C THR A 127 -16.78 0.72 8.56
N TYR A 128 -16.39 -0.55 8.60
CA TYR A 128 -17.02 -1.53 9.49
C TYR A 128 -16.11 -2.09 10.58
N GLY A 129 -14.79 -1.87 10.56
CA GLY A 129 -13.85 -2.29 11.63
C GLY A 129 -13.81 -3.80 11.95
N PHE A 130 -14.64 -4.63 11.30
CA PHE A 130 -15.06 -5.93 11.82
C PHE A 130 -14.65 -7.13 10.96
N LEU A 131 -14.26 -6.95 9.69
CA LEU A 131 -13.80 -8.07 8.86
C LEU A 131 -12.29 -8.31 9.04
N ARG A 132 -11.86 -8.39 10.30
CA ARG A 132 -10.52 -8.89 10.65
C ARG A 132 -10.58 -10.42 10.70
N SER A 133 -10.85 -11.06 9.56
CA SER A 133 -10.59 -12.50 9.42
C SER A 133 -9.12 -12.69 9.07
N PRO A 134 -8.37 -13.52 9.82
CA PRO A 134 -7.08 -13.98 9.37
C PRO A 134 -7.29 -14.85 8.13
N SER A 135 -6.31 -14.82 7.21
CA SER A 135 -6.11 -15.82 6.16
C SER A 135 -7.26 -16.03 5.17
N LEU A 136 -7.25 -15.25 4.08
CA LEU A 136 -7.94 -15.56 2.81
C LEU A 136 -7.29 -16.76 2.05
N THR A 137 -6.57 -17.64 2.76
CA THR A 137 -5.98 -18.87 2.23
C THR A 137 -7.01 -19.99 2.00
N LEU A 138 -8.29 -19.77 2.34
CA LEU A 138 -9.34 -20.78 2.25
C LEU A 138 -10.34 -20.58 1.08
N LEU A 139 -10.10 -19.65 0.16
CA LEU A 139 -10.98 -19.46 -1.02
C LEU A 139 -10.44 -20.06 -2.32
N ASN A 140 -9.39 -20.88 -2.23
CA ASN A 140 -8.85 -21.72 -3.31
C ASN A 140 -8.81 -23.21 -2.90
N ALA A 141 -9.92 -23.72 -2.37
CA ALA A 141 -10.18 -25.16 -2.26
C ALA A 141 -11.48 -25.49 -3.01
#